data_AF-A0A519LRB0-F1
#
_entry.id   AF-A0A519LRB0-F1
#
_cell.length_a   1.000
_cell.length_b   1.000
_cell.length_c   1.000
_cell.angle_alpha   90.00
_cell.angle_beta   90.00
_cell.angle_gamma   90.00
#
_symmetry.space_group_name_H-M   'P 1'
#
loop_
_entity.id
_entity.type
_entity.pdbx_description
1 polymer ?
#
loop_
_entity_poly.entity_id
_entity_poly.type
_entity_poly.pdbx_seq_one_letter_code
_entity_poly.pdbx_strand_id
1 'polypeptide(L)'
;SEVFSEFVPGARVVKAFNHLDVNVLAQPQVSGGQRAMFYAGDDAAAKAAVREVLDAIGYFPVDLGTLAVGGRLSELPFGALSSTQFVKI
;
A
#
# COMPACT_ATOMS: atom_id res chain seq x y z
N SER A 1 10.99 -3.77 -1.53
CA SER A 1 10.67 -3.00 -2.76
C SER A 1 11.74 -2.00 -3.18
N GLU A 2 12.60 -1.54 -2.27
CA GLU A 2 13.79 -0.74 -2.65
C GLU A 2 14.69 -1.51 -3.61
N VAL A 3 15.07 -2.74 -3.25
CA VAL A 3 15.83 -3.66 -4.10
C VAL A 3 15.16 -3.85 -5.47
N PHE A 4 13.82 -3.91 -5.53
CA PHE A 4 13.10 -4.04 -6.80
C PHE A 4 13.30 -2.81 -7.69
N SER A 5 13.34 -1.60 -7.12
CA SER A 5 13.53 -0.38 -7.89
C SER A 5 14.87 -0.33 -8.62
N GLU A 6 15.91 -0.98 -8.08
CA GLU A 6 17.22 -1.11 -8.72
C GLU A 6 17.16 -1.95 -10.00
N PHE A 7 16.19 -2.86 -10.11
CA PHE A 7 16.00 -3.71 -11.30
C PHE A 7 15.14 -3.07 -12.40
N VAL A 8 14.54 -1.89 -12.16
CA VAL A 8 13.64 -1.21 -13.10
C VAL A 8 14.05 0.26 -13.32
N PRO A 9 15.25 0.52 -13.86
CA PRO A 9 15.74 1.89 -14.02
C PRO A 9 14.80 2.75 -14.87
N GLY A 10 14.50 3.96 -14.39
CA GLY A 10 13.57 4.90 -15.03
C GLY A 10 12.09 4.68 -14.69
N ALA A 11 11.74 3.57 -14.04
CA ALA A 11 10.37 3.36 -13.56
C ALA A 11 10.10 4.15 -12.27
N ARG A 12 8.85 4.57 -12.08
CA ARG A 12 8.37 5.13 -10.81
C ARG A 12 7.70 4.01 -10.01
N VAL A 13 8.33 3.60 -8.92
CA VAL A 13 7.88 2.45 -8.11
C VAL A 13 7.04 2.91 -6.93
N VAL A 14 5.86 2.30 -6.79
CA VAL A 14 4.99 2.44 -5.62
C VAL A 14 4.65 1.04 -5.13
N LYS A 15 4.90 0.76 -3.85
CA LYS A 15 4.50 -0.47 -3.18
C LYS A 15 3.07 -0.28 -2.66
N ALA A 16 2.18 -1.21 -3.00
CA ALA A 16 0.81 -1.31 -2.48
C ALA A 16 0.36 -2.79 -2.52
N PHE A 17 -0.79 -3.13 -1.92
CA PHE A 17 -1.45 -4.45 -1.99
C PHE A 17 -0.70 -5.64 -1.38
N ASN A 18 0.54 -5.47 -0.91
CA ASN A 18 1.34 -6.61 -0.45
C ASN A 18 1.18 -6.97 1.04
N HIS A 19 0.49 -6.17 1.84
CA HIS A 19 0.48 -6.34 3.31
C HIS A 19 -0.75 -7.09 3.84
N LEU A 20 -1.70 -7.48 2.98
CA LEU A 20 -2.92 -8.19 3.38
C LEU A 20 -2.88 -9.65 2.91
N ASP A 21 -3.57 -10.52 3.65
CA ASP A 21 -3.91 -11.86 3.15
C ASP A 21 -4.82 -11.77 1.92
N VAL A 22 -4.72 -12.73 1.00
CA VAL A 22 -5.48 -12.74 -0.25
C VAL A 22 -7.00 -12.76 -0.03
N ASN A 23 -7.48 -13.45 1.01
CA ASN A 23 -8.92 -13.54 1.31
C ASN A 23 -9.46 -12.21 1.86
N VAL A 24 -8.59 -11.44 2.51
CA VAL A 24 -8.87 -10.12 3.07
C VAL A 24 -8.79 -9.05 1.99
N LEU A 25 -7.83 -9.19 1.08
CA LEU A 25 -7.62 -8.28 -0.04
C LEU A 25 -8.90 -8.17 -0.88
N ALA A 26 -9.62 -9.26 -1.13
CA ALA A 26 -10.87 -9.23 -1.90
C ALA A 26 -12.01 -8.41 -1.26
N GLN A 27 -11.84 -7.87 -0.06
CA GLN A 27 -12.87 -7.17 0.73
C GLN A 27 -12.45 -5.72 1.06
N PRO A 28 -12.49 -4.79 0.09
CA PRO A 28 -12.12 -3.38 0.30
C PRO A 28 -13.08 -2.64 1.24
N GLN A 29 -14.33 -3.08 1.31
CA GLN A 29 -15.34 -2.58 2.23
C GLN A 29 -15.76 -3.70 3.19
N VAL A 30 -15.81 -3.39 4.48
CA VAL A 30 -16.17 -4.37 5.52
C VAL A 30 -16.79 -3.63 6.71
N SER A 31 -17.81 -4.23 7.33
CA SER A 31 -18.46 -3.69 8.53
C SER A 31 -18.95 -2.24 8.39
N GLY A 32 -19.38 -1.84 7.18
CA GLY A 32 -19.83 -0.47 6.87
C GLY A 32 -18.71 0.56 6.68
N GLY A 33 -17.44 0.16 6.78
CA GLY A 33 -16.28 1.03 6.59
C GLY A 33 -15.39 0.63 5.42
N GLN A 34 -14.34 1.42 5.20
CA GLN A 34 -13.31 1.18 4.18
C GLN A 34 -12.06 0.59 4.81
N ARG A 35 -11.55 -0.50 4.24
CA ARG A 35 -10.30 -1.10 4.69
C ARG A 35 -9.13 -0.20 4.33
N ALA A 36 -8.20 -0.03 5.26
CA ALA A 36 -6.98 0.71 5.00
C ALA A 36 -6.10 -0.04 3.99
N MET A 37 -5.58 0.67 2.99
CA MET A 37 -4.54 0.17 2.10
C MET A 37 -3.29 1.02 2.22
N PHE A 38 -2.24 0.46 2.84
CA PHE A 38 -0.94 1.11 2.90
C PHE A 38 -0.24 1.13 1.54
N TYR A 39 0.34 2.28 1.23
CA TYR A 39 1.22 2.41 0.08
C TYR A 39 2.42 3.32 0.37
N ALA A 40 3.52 3.11 -0.35
CA ALA A 40 4.77 3.86 -0.19
C ALA A 40 5.49 3.99 -1.54
N GLY A 41 6.18 5.11 -1.75
CA GLY A 41 6.80 5.45 -3.02
C GLY A 41 7.56 6.78 -2.93
N ASP A 42 8.65 6.91 -3.71
CA ASP A 42 9.51 8.10 -3.66
C ASP A 42 9.06 9.21 -4.62
N ASP A 43 8.26 8.87 -5.64
CA ASP A 43 7.69 9.82 -6.61
C ASP A 43 6.25 10.22 -6.23
N ALA A 44 6.04 11.52 -6.00
CA ALA A 44 4.75 12.05 -5.55
C ALA A 44 3.63 11.89 -6.59
N ALA A 45 3.92 12.02 -7.89
CA ALA A 45 2.93 11.91 -8.95
C ALA A 45 2.48 10.46 -9.15
N ALA A 46 3.40 9.50 -9.07
CA ALA A 46 3.09 8.08 -9.11
C ALA A 46 2.27 7.66 -7.88
N LYS A 47 2.60 8.19 -6.70
CA LYS A 47 1.80 8.01 -5.49
C LYS A 47 0.38 8.55 -5.63
N ALA A 48 0.22 9.72 -6.23
CA ALA A 48 -1.10 10.30 -6.51
C ALA A 48 -1.93 9.40 -7.45
N ALA A 49 -1.33 8.92 -8.55
CA ALA A 49 -2.00 8.00 -9.46
C ALA A 49 -2.43 6.68 -8.79
N VAL A 50 -1.56 6.09 -7.95
CA VAL A 50 -1.92 4.89 -7.19
C VAL A 50 -3.03 5.17 -6.17
N ARG A 51 -2.99 6.33 -5.52
CA ARG A 51 -4.05 6.76 -4.60
C ARG A 51 -5.42 6.78 -5.29
N GLU A 52 -5.51 7.36 -6.48
CA GLU A 52 -6.76 7.41 -7.26
C GLU A 52 -7.29 6.00 -7.57
N VAL A 53 -6.41 5.07 -7.95
CA VAL A 53 -6.79 3.66 -8.15
C VAL A 53 -7.35 3.05 -6.86
N LEU A 54 -6.69 3.27 -5.73
CA LEU A 54 -7.10 2.73 -4.44
C LEU A 54 -8.46 3.28 -3.97
N ASP A 55 -8.70 4.58 -4.18
CA ASP A 55 -10.01 5.18 -3.93
C ASP A 55 -11.09 4.58 -4.84
N ALA A 56 -10.79 4.44 -6.14
CA ALA A 56 -11.75 3.95 -7.13
C ALA A 56 -12.20 2.51 -6.87
N ILE A 57 -11.32 1.68 -6.30
CA ILE A 57 -11.62 0.28 -5.94
C ILE A 57 -12.11 0.12 -4.49
N GLY A 58 -12.29 1.23 -3.76
CA GLY A 58 -13.05 1.27 -2.50
C GLY A 58 -12.22 1.14 -1.21
N TYR A 59 -10.89 1.12 -1.27
CA TYR A 59 -10.06 1.18 -0.05
C TYR A 59 -9.98 2.59 0.52
N PHE A 60 -9.51 2.68 1.77
CA PHE A 60 -9.02 3.91 2.37
C PHE A 60 -7.49 3.99 2.22
N PRO A 61 -6.94 4.80 1.30
CA PRO A 61 -5.50 4.79 1.04
C PRO A 61 -4.74 5.50 2.15
N VAL A 62 -3.62 4.90 2.59
CA VAL A 62 -2.75 5.47 3.62
C VAL A 62 -1.32 5.52 3.11
N ASP A 63 -0.82 6.73 2.86
CA ASP A 63 0.55 6.98 2.42
C ASP A 63 1.51 6.84 3.60
N LEU A 64 2.45 5.91 3.49
CA LEU A 64 3.50 5.67 4.49
C LEU A 64 4.82 6.39 4.16
N GLY A 65 4.84 7.25 3.14
CA GLY A 65 6.01 7.99 2.72
C GLY A 65 6.86 7.24 1.70
N THR A 66 8.17 7.25 1.90
CA THR A 66 9.18 6.71 0.98
C THR A 66 9.22 5.19 0.99
N LEU A 67 9.82 4.58 -0.04
CA LEU A 67 10.05 3.12 -0.04
C LEU A 67 10.97 2.68 1.10
N ALA A 68 11.93 3.53 1.47
CA ALA A 68 12.89 3.26 2.54
C ALA A 68 12.28 3.17 3.93
N VAL A 69 11.27 3.98 4.20
CA VAL A 69 10.60 4.00 5.50
C VAL A 69 9.29 3.23 5.44
N GLY A 70 8.34 3.70 4.63
CA GLY A 70 6.99 3.12 4.53
C GLY A 70 6.96 1.74 3.91
N GLY A 71 7.88 1.46 2.97
CA GLY A 71 8.00 0.15 2.35
C GLY A 71 8.37 -0.95 3.36
N ARG A 72 9.22 -0.63 4.35
CA ARG A 72 9.63 -1.53 5.44
C ARG A 72 8.52 -1.77 6.44
N LEU A 73 7.73 -0.75 6.76
CA LEU A 73 6.60 -0.87 7.68
C LEU A 73 5.55 -1.88 7.18
N SER A 74 5.34 -1.97 5.87
CA SER A 74 4.35 -2.86 5.22
C SER A 74 4.96 -4.13 4.61
N GLU A 75 6.22 -4.42 4.91
CA GLU A 75 6.93 -5.58 4.36
C GLU A 75 6.52 -6.87 5.09
N LEU A 76 6.18 -7.92 4.35
CA LEU A 76 5.95 -9.24 4.93
C LEU A 76 7.29 -9.95 5.17
N PRO A 77 7.41 -10.77 6.24
CA PRO A 77 6.46 -10.93 7.33
C PRO A 77 6.68 -9.94 8.49
N PHE A 78 7.81 -9.21 8.51
CA PHE A 78 8.34 -8.56 9.71
C PHE A 78 8.04 -7.07 9.88
N GLY A 79 7.44 -6.42 8.88
CA GLY A 79 7.04 -5.01 8.98
C GLY A 79 5.97 -4.82 10.06
N ALA A 80 6.03 -3.73 10.82
CA ALA A 80 5.12 -3.48 11.93
C ALA A 80 3.63 -3.38 11.52
N LEU A 81 3.34 -3.15 10.24
CA LEU A 81 1.98 -3.10 9.66
C LEU A 81 1.66 -4.31 8.77
N SER A 82 2.55 -5.31 8.76
CA SER A 82 2.37 -6.61 8.10
C SER A 82 1.08 -7.28 8.62
N SER A 83 0.22 -7.73 7.70
CA SER A 83 -1.04 -8.46 7.98
C SER A 83 -2.03 -7.74 8.91
N THR A 84 -1.81 -6.46 9.21
CA THR A 84 -2.67 -5.70 10.11
C THR A 84 -3.84 -5.11 9.35
N GLN A 85 -5.05 -5.31 9.88
CA GLN A 85 -6.29 -4.93 9.21
C GLN A 85 -6.94 -3.76 9.94
N PHE A 86 -6.81 -2.56 9.39
CA PHE A 86 -7.54 -1.39 9.86
C PHE A 86 -8.77 -1.14 8.99
N VAL A 87 -9.82 -0.62 9.63
CA VAL A 87 -11.06 -0.19 8.96
C VAL A 87 -11.34 1.24 9.40
N LYS A 88 -11.51 2.12 8.42
CA LYS A 88 -12.04 3.47 8.63
C LYS A 88 -13.56 3.38 8.62
N ILE A 89 -14.18 3.73 9.75
CA ILE A 89 -15.63 3.86 9.91
C ILE A 89 -16.04 5.29 9.56
#